data_AF-A0A6P0YCN2-F1
#
_entry.id   AF-A0A6P0YCN2-F1
#
_cell.length_a   1.000
_cell.length_b   1.000
_cell.length_c   1.000
_cell.angle_alpha   90.00
_cell.angle_beta   90.00
_cell.angle_gamma   90.00
#
_symmetry.space_group_name_H-M   'P 1'
#
loop_
_entity.id
_entity.type
_entity.pdbx_description
1 polymer ?
#
loop_
_entity_poly.entity_id
_entity_poly.type
_entity_poly.pdbx_seq_one_letter_code
_entity_poly.pdbx_strand_id
1 'polypeptide(L)'
;MSSKARRSPSKLLDYLPLIHHTEPFLGQFLLAFEKVLLGIKDDIKFPPLSQDIKFQPQGLETTIADIATLFDPQETPKEFLSWLASWTALSLRADLAPGVQRDFVASIVQRYRFRGTKENLIQLLKIFTKGEPIIKEPVVSAFQVGVSSTVGQNTYVGGGPAH
;
A
#
# COMPACT_ATOMS: atom_id res chain seq x y z
N MET A 1 -0.73 25.24 -45.99
CA MET A 1 -0.99 23.89 -45.45
C MET A 1 0.34 23.29 -45.04
N SER A 2 0.63 23.26 -43.74
CA SER A 2 1.96 22.87 -43.23
C SER A 2 2.13 21.35 -43.37
N SER A 3 3.14 20.91 -44.12
CA SER A 3 3.48 19.49 -44.26
C SER A 3 3.97 18.95 -42.92
N LYS A 4 3.13 18.21 -42.20
CA LYS A 4 3.52 17.50 -40.98
C LYS A 4 4.65 16.52 -41.37
N ALA A 5 5.85 16.73 -40.85
CA ALA A 5 7.01 15.87 -41.13
C ALA A 5 6.63 14.40 -40.88
N ARG A 6 6.95 13.50 -41.83
CA ARG A 6 6.69 12.07 -41.65
C ARG A 6 7.49 11.58 -40.45
N ARG A 7 6.80 11.06 -39.43
CA ARG A 7 7.45 10.41 -38.30
C ARG A 7 8.15 9.14 -38.77
N SER A 8 9.26 8.80 -38.12
CA SER A 8 9.90 7.50 -38.32
C SER A 8 8.93 6.38 -37.92
N PRO A 9 8.97 5.22 -38.60
CA PRO A 9 8.12 4.08 -38.26
C PRO A 9 8.47 3.53 -36.87
N SER A 10 7.54 2.80 -36.28
CA SER A 10 7.71 2.13 -34.99
C SER A 10 8.86 1.12 -35.01
N LYS A 11 9.62 1.04 -33.91
CA LYS A 11 10.66 0.00 -33.70
C LYS A 11 10.06 -1.39 -33.57
N LEU A 12 8.76 -1.49 -33.27
CA LEU A 12 8.07 -2.78 -33.19
C LEU A 12 8.01 -3.49 -34.54
N LEU A 13 8.19 -2.76 -35.65
CA LEU A 13 8.25 -3.35 -36.98
C LEU A 13 9.42 -4.34 -37.13
N ASP A 14 10.54 -4.08 -36.46
CA ASP A 14 11.76 -4.92 -36.51
C ASP A 14 11.52 -6.33 -35.94
N TYR A 15 10.49 -6.48 -35.11
CA TYR A 15 10.09 -7.76 -34.50
C TYR A 15 9.06 -8.53 -35.34
N LEU A 16 8.58 -7.96 -36.45
CA LEU A 16 7.63 -8.62 -37.34
C LEU A 16 8.34 -9.28 -38.53
N PRO A 17 7.78 -10.37 -39.10
CA PRO A 17 8.26 -10.96 -40.34
C PRO A 17 8.42 -9.94 -41.48
N LEU A 18 9.42 -10.14 -42.35
CA LEU A 18 9.77 -9.21 -43.44
C LEU A 18 8.59 -8.89 -44.38
N ILE A 19 7.62 -9.80 -44.55
CA ILE A 19 6.42 -9.57 -45.37
C ILE A 19 5.58 -8.38 -44.91
N HIS A 20 5.73 -7.95 -43.66
CA HIS A 20 5.02 -6.82 -43.08
C HIS A 20 5.77 -5.49 -43.21
N HIS A 21 7.03 -5.51 -43.68
CA HIS A 21 7.88 -4.32 -43.78
C HIS A 21 7.58 -3.49 -45.02
N THR A 22 6.86 -4.05 -45.99
CA THR A 22 6.53 -3.38 -47.26
C THR A 22 5.44 -2.33 -47.14
N GLU A 23 4.60 -2.39 -46.10
CA GLU A 23 3.43 -1.51 -45.91
C GLU A 23 3.74 -0.33 -44.97
N PRO A 24 3.83 0.92 -45.48
CA PRO A 24 4.18 2.08 -44.65
C PRO A 24 3.15 2.41 -43.56
N PHE A 25 1.88 2.02 -43.76
CA PHE A 25 0.81 2.24 -42.80
C PHE A 25 1.05 1.49 -41.49
N LEU A 26 1.53 0.24 -41.56
CA LEU A 26 1.70 -0.61 -40.38
C LEU A 26 2.69 -0.01 -39.39
N GLY A 27 3.82 0.51 -39.88
CA GLY A 27 4.81 1.17 -39.02
C GLY A 27 4.25 2.40 -38.30
N GLN A 28 3.29 3.10 -38.89
CA GLN A 28 2.60 4.23 -38.24
C GLN A 28 1.54 3.76 -37.24
N PHE A 29 0.78 2.72 -37.60
CA PHE A 29 -0.22 2.11 -36.73
C PHE A 29 0.40 1.59 -35.42
N LEU A 30 1.57 0.95 -35.52
CA LEU A 30 2.30 0.42 -34.36
C LEU A 30 2.83 1.49 -33.40
N LEU A 31 2.96 2.76 -33.82
CA LEU A 31 3.38 3.84 -32.91
C LEU A 31 2.42 4.04 -31.74
N ALA A 32 1.12 3.81 -31.94
CA ALA A 32 0.14 3.88 -30.87
C ALA A 32 0.40 2.80 -29.80
N PHE A 33 0.71 1.57 -30.25
CA PHE A 33 1.05 0.46 -29.35
C PHE A 33 2.40 0.68 -28.69
N GLU A 34 3.41 1.16 -29.42
CA GLU A 34 4.72 1.48 -28.86
C GLU A 34 4.63 2.56 -27.78
N LYS A 35 3.76 3.57 -27.97
CA LYS A 35 3.47 4.57 -26.94
C LYS A 35 2.84 3.96 -25.69
N VAL A 36 1.83 3.12 -25.86
CA VAL A 36 1.13 2.49 -24.72
C VAL A 36 2.00 1.48 -23.99
N LEU A 37 2.73 0.64 -24.72
CA LEU A 37 3.52 -0.44 -24.13
C LEU A 37 4.87 0.06 -23.59
N LEU A 38 5.61 0.83 -24.39
CA LEU A 38 7.00 1.23 -24.11
C LEU A 38 7.15 2.70 -23.69
N GLY A 39 6.08 3.50 -23.77
CA GLY A 39 6.10 4.88 -23.29
C GLY A 39 6.97 5.83 -24.12
N ILE A 40 6.98 5.71 -25.46
CA ILE A 40 7.79 6.58 -26.32
C ILE A 40 7.59 8.07 -26.00
N LYS A 41 8.70 8.82 -25.99
CA LYS A 41 8.67 10.27 -25.74
C LYS A 41 8.41 11.00 -27.05
N ASP A 42 7.15 11.36 -27.27
CA ASP A 42 6.69 12.14 -28.43
C ASP A 42 5.68 13.22 -27.99
N ASP A 43 5.32 14.11 -28.92
CA ASP A 43 4.37 15.21 -28.65
C ASP A 43 2.91 14.74 -28.50
N ILE A 44 2.62 13.44 -28.66
CA ILE A 44 1.28 12.91 -28.46
C ILE A 44 1.09 12.60 -26.98
N LYS A 45 0.14 13.32 -26.37
CA LYS A 45 -0.33 13.01 -25.02
C LYS A 45 -1.26 11.81 -25.05
N PHE A 46 -1.21 11.02 -24.00
CA PHE A 46 -2.22 9.99 -23.78
C PHE A 46 -3.61 10.65 -23.69
N PRO A 47 -4.65 10.01 -24.26
CA PRO A 47 -6.01 10.46 -24.08
C PRO A 47 -6.41 10.35 -22.60
N PRO A 48 -7.31 11.21 -22.11
CA PRO A 48 -7.87 11.06 -20.77
C PRO A 48 -8.65 9.74 -20.69
N LEU A 49 -8.30 8.87 -19.74
CA LEU A 49 -8.93 7.56 -19.56
C LEU A 49 -10.28 7.67 -18.83
N SER A 50 -10.40 8.59 -17.86
CA SER A 50 -11.66 9.01 -17.23
C SER A 50 -11.46 10.30 -16.43
N GLN A 51 -12.54 10.97 -16.02
CA GLN A 51 -12.46 12.19 -15.20
C GLN A 51 -11.97 11.92 -13.76
N ASP A 52 -12.14 10.69 -13.27
CA ASP A 52 -11.85 10.31 -11.88
C ASP A 52 -10.47 9.67 -11.67
N ILE A 53 -9.76 9.34 -12.76
CA ILE A 53 -8.42 8.76 -12.68
C ILE A 53 -7.40 9.89 -12.40
N LYS A 54 -6.85 9.88 -11.19
CA LYS A 54 -5.76 10.77 -10.76
C LYS A 54 -4.37 10.34 -11.23
N PHE A 55 -4.28 9.16 -11.85
CA PHE A 55 -3.01 8.63 -12.35
C PHE A 55 -2.67 9.26 -13.69
N GLN A 56 -1.43 9.75 -13.82
CA GLN A 56 -0.95 10.22 -15.11
C GLN A 56 -0.69 9.01 -16.00
N PRO A 57 -1.37 8.88 -17.15
CA PRO A 57 -1.12 7.78 -18.06
C PRO A 57 0.32 7.84 -18.57
N GLN A 58 1.03 6.73 -18.41
CA GLN A 58 2.40 6.51 -18.85
C GLN A 58 2.52 5.17 -19.59
N GLY A 59 3.71 4.87 -20.13
CA GLY A 59 3.96 3.57 -20.76
C GLY A 59 3.77 2.42 -19.77
N LEU A 60 3.29 1.29 -20.26
CA LEU A 60 3.09 0.09 -19.44
C LEU A 60 4.41 -0.39 -18.81
N GLU A 61 5.52 -0.32 -19.53
CA GLU A 61 6.85 -0.66 -19.01
C GLU A 61 7.20 0.15 -17.75
N THR A 62 7.04 1.48 -17.81
CA THR A 62 7.25 2.35 -16.65
C THR A 62 6.26 2.04 -15.53
N THR A 63 4.98 1.84 -15.87
CA THR A 63 3.94 1.46 -14.90
C THR A 63 4.32 0.19 -14.14
N ILE A 64 4.85 -0.83 -14.84
CA ILE A 64 5.30 -2.08 -14.22
C ILE A 64 6.54 -1.84 -13.36
N ALA A 65 7.52 -1.08 -13.85
CA ALA A 65 8.72 -0.76 -13.09
C ALA A 65 8.39 -0.05 -11.76
N ASP A 66 7.38 0.81 -11.76
CA ASP A 66 6.97 1.59 -10.60
C ASP A 66 6.10 0.80 -9.59
N ILE A 67 5.65 -0.43 -9.91
CA ILE A 67 4.75 -1.21 -9.03
C ILE A 67 5.31 -1.36 -7.62
N ALA A 68 6.63 -1.53 -7.46
CA ALA A 68 7.26 -1.68 -6.15
C ALA A 68 7.00 -0.46 -5.23
N THR A 69 6.93 0.75 -5.80
CA THR A 69 6.68 1.99 -5.04
C THR A 69 5.29 2.03 -4.41
N LEU A 70 4.32 1.28 -4.95
CA LEU A 70 2.97 1.16 -4.38
C LEU A 70 2.94 0.37 -3.07
N PHE A 71 3.98 -0.45 -2.81
CA PHE A 71 4.11 -1.23 -1.58
C PHE A 71 4.94 -0.53 -0.51
N ASP A 72 5.62 0.57 -0.84
CA ASP A 72 6.30 1.41 0.15
C ASP A 72 5.31 2.45 0.72
N PRO A 73 4.95 2.37 2.01
CA PRO A 73 4.05 3.35 2.61
C PRO A 73 4.59 4.78 2.60
N GLN A 74 5.88 5.02 2.41
CA GLN A 74 6.46 6.36 2.36
C GLN A 74 6.41 6.96 0.94
N GLU A 75 6.48 6.13 -0.09
CA GLU A 75 6.51 6.58 -1.50
C GLU A 75 5.15 6.49 -2.20
N THR A 76 4.29 5.55 -1.79
CA THR A 76 3.03 5.28 -2.46
C THR A 76 2.12 6.54 -2.54
N PRO A 77 1.33 6.74 -3.61
CA PRO A 77 0.33 7.80 -3.67
C PRO A 77 -0.65 7.76 -2.48
N LYS A 78 -1.11 8.92 -2.02
CA LYS A 78 -1.99 9.05 -0.84
C LYS A 78 -3.28 8.24 -1.01
N GLU A 79 -3.84 8.23 -2.22
CA GLU A 79 -5.04 7.50 -2.59
C GLU A 79 -4.88 5.98 -2.46
N PHE A 80 -3.66 5.47 -2.60
CA PHE A 80 -3.35 4.05 -2.51
C PHE A 80 -3.00 3.61 -1.08
N LEU A 81 -2.68 4.56 -0.20
CA LEU A 81 -2.31 4.28 1.19
C LEU A 81 -3.44 3.57 1.97
N SER A 82 -4.70 3.92 1.73
CA SER A 82 -5.86 3.27 2.36
C SER A 82 -6.00 1.81 1.92
N TRP A 83 -5.76 1.53 0.64
CA TRP A 83 -5.72 0.17 0.12
C TRP A 83 -4.59 -0.62 0.79
N LEU A 84 -3.38 -0.06 0.89
CA LEU A 84 -2.26 -0.72 1.55
C LEU A 84 -2.55 -1.00 3.03
N ALA A 85 -3.17 -0.05 3.74
CA ALA A 85 -3.57 -0.24 5.14
C ALA A 85 -4.57 -1.39 5.33
N SER A 86 -5.48 -1.62 4.36
CA SER A 86 -6.45 -2.71 4.43
C SER A 86 -5.80 -4.10 4.48
N TRP A 87 -4.64 -4.27 3.84
CA TRP A 87 -3.86 -5.52 3.89
C TRP A 87 -3.28 -5.79 5.29
N THR A 88 -3.05 -4.73 6.05
CA THR A 88 -2.56 -4.80 7.42
C THR A 88 -3.68 -4.85 8.46
N ALA A 89 -4.94 -5.09 8.05
CA ALA A 89 -6.11 -5.06 8.92
C ALA A 89 -6.27 -3.72 9.69
N LEU A 90 -5.88 -2.62 9.06
CA LEU A 90 -5.96 -1.27 9.62
C LEU A 90 -6.97 -0.42 8.87
N SER A 91 -7.70 0.39 9.63
CA SER A 91 -8.48 1.52 9.10
C SER A 91 -7.75 2.82 9.41
N LEU A 92 -7.27 3.52 8.37
CA LEU A 92 -6.63 4.82 8.54
C LEU A 92 -7.67 5.84 8.98
N ARG A 93 -7.46 6.42 10.17
CA ARG A 93 -8.33 7.49 10.62
C ARG A 93 -8.02 8.77 9.84
N ALA A 94 -9.06 9.40 9.30
CA ALA A 94 -8.94 10.60 8.46
C ALA A 94 -8.43 11.83 9.22
N ASP A 95 -8.51 11.85 10.56
CA ASP A 95 -8.03 12.94 11.40
C ASP A 95 -6.51 12.89 11.65
N LEU A 96 -5.84 11.80 11.27
CA LEU A 96 -4.37 11.69 11.34
C LEU A 96 -3.71 12.38 10.15
N ALA A 97 -2.61 13.08 10.42
CA ALA A 97 -1.77 13.65 9.36
C ALA A 97 -1.22 12.54 8.44
N PRO A 98 -1.05 12.79 7.13
CA PRO A 98 -0.58 11.76 6.19
C PRO A 98 0.74 11.10 6.61
N GLY A 99 1.71 11.87 7.13
CA GLY A 99 2.98 11.30 7.61
C GLY A 99 2.77 10.26 8.72
N VAL A 100 1.90 10.55 9.69
CA VAL A 100 1.56 9.61 10.78
C VAL A 100 0.88 8.36 10.23
N GLN A 101 0.00 8.49 9.23
CA GLN A 101 -0.62 7.34 8.57
C GLN A 101 0.43 6.46 7.88
N ARG A 102 1.39 7.06 7.16
CA ARG A 102 2.47 6.34 6.47
C ARG A 102 3.39 5.60 7.45
N ASP A 103 3.84 6.28 8.50
CA ASP A 103 4.69 5.70 9.56
C ASP A 103 3.98 4.54 10.28
N PHE A 104 2.67 4.66 10.44
CA PHE A 104 1.87 3.62 11.06
C PHE A 104 1.79 2.36 10.19
N VAL A 105 1.45 2.50 8.90
CA VAL A 105 1.41 1.37 7.95
C VAL A 105 2.80 0.73 7.80
N ALA A 106 3.86 1.54 7.75
CA ALA A 106 5.24 1.04 7.65
C ALA A 106 5.69 0.20 8.85
N SER A 107 5.21 0.53 10.05
CA SER A 107 5.65 -0.15 11.28
C SER A 107 4.72 -1.25 11.80
N ILE A 108 3.45 -1.29 11.37
CA ILE A 108 2.44 -2.14 12.00
C ILE A 108 2.74 -3.64 11.91
N VAL A 109 3.26 -4.11 10.77
CA VAL A 109 3.52 -5.55 10.55
C VAL A 109 4.57 -6.05 11.55
N GLN A 110 5.63 -5.27 11.79
CA GLN A 110 6.63 -5.60 12.80
C GLN A 110 6.03 -5.57 14.21
N ARG A 111 5.14 -4.61 14.50
CA ARG A 111 4.47 -4.46 15.79
C ARG A 111 3.53 -5.62 16.11
N TYR A 112 2.92 -6.26 15.11
CA TYR A 112 2.09 -7.45 15.33
C TYR A 112 2.87 -8.62 15.93
N ARG A 113 4.19 -8.69 15.72
CA ARG A 113 5.05 -9.71 16.36
C ARG A 113 5.10 -9.58 17.88
N PHE A 114 4.85 -8.39 18.40
CA PHE A 114 4.90 -8.06 19.84
C PHE A 114 3.51 -7.77 20.40
N ARG A 115 2.45 -8.27 19.75
CA ARG A 115 1.07 -8.09 20.22
C ARG A 115 0.93 -8.64 21.65
N GLY A 116 0.28 -7.88 22.52
CA GLY A 116 0.06 -8.25 23.92
C GLY A 116 1.19 -7.87 24.88
N THR A 117 2.28 -7.26 24.40
CA THR A 117 3.35 -6.74 25.27
C THR A 117 3.05 -5.29 25.69
N LYS A 118 3.50 -4.93 26.91
CA LYS A 118 3.42 -3.57 27.44
C LYS A 118 4.15 -2.57 26.55
N GLU A 119 5.34 -2.96 26.08
CA GLU A 119 6.18 -2.16 25.20
C GLU A 119 5.47 -1.84 23.89
N ASN A 120 4.85 -2.84 23.25
CA ASN A 120 4.12 -2.62 22.01
C ASN A 120 2.87 -1.75 22.23
N LEU A 121 2.15 -1.94 23.35
CA LEU A 121 1.00 -1.11 23.69
C LEU A 121 1.40 0.36 23.88
N ILE A 122 2.52 0.62 24.58
CA ILE A 122 3.09 1.97 24.70
C ILE A 122 3.36 2.56 23.32
N GLN A 123 4.03 1.81 22.44
CA GLN A 123 4.38 2.30 21.12
C GLN A 123 3.16 2.57 20.23
N LEU A 124 2.15 1.71 20.26
CA LEU A 124 0.89 1.94 19.54
C LEU A 124 0.19 3.20 20.07
N LEU A 125 0.13 3.38 21.39
CA LEU A 125 -0.50 4.54 22.00
C LEU A 125 0.21 5.86 21.63
N LYS A 126 1.55 5.88 21.60
CA LYS A 126 2.33 7.07 21.18
C LYS A 126 1.90 7.61 19.82
N ILE A 127 1.60 6.71 18.88
CA ILE A 127 1.20 7.07 17.51
C ILE A 127 -0.13 7.83 17.52
N PHE A 128 -1.06 7.45 18.40
CA PHE A 128 -2.40 8.07 18.46
C PHE A 128 -2.48 9.28 19.39
N THR A 129 -1.69 9.32 20.47
CA THR A 129 -1.83 10.35 21.52
C THR A 129 -0.85 11.52 21.39
N LYS A 130 0.18 11.41 20.54
CA LYS A 130 1.30 12.37 20.43
C LYS A 130 2.02 12.67 21.76
N GLY A 131 1.75 11.89 22.80
CA GLY A 131 2.36 12.02 24.13
C GLY A 131 3.06 10.73 24.54
N GLU A 132 3.65 10.73 25.73
CA GLU A 132 4.33 9.56 26.31
C GLU A 132 3.36 8.80 27.24
N PRO A 133 2.76 7.68 26.79
CA PRO A 133 1.82 6.92 27.59
C PRO A 133 2.55 6.14 28.68
N ILE A 134 1.98 6.16 29.89
CA ILE A 134 2.47 5.39 31.04
C ILE A 134 1.46 4.30 31.35
N ILE A 135 1.89 3.05 31.29
CA ILE A 135 1.04 1.89 31.62
C ILE A 135 1.41 1.41 33.03
N LYS A 136 0.43 1.50 33.94
CA LYS A 136 0.50 0.97 35.29
C LYS A 136 -0.26 -0.36 35.34
N GLU A 137 0.46 -1.45 35.49
CA GLU A 137 -0.12 -2.76 35.76
C GLU A 137 -0.03 -3.01 37.27
N PRO A 138 -1.15 -3.24 37.97
CA PRO A 138 -1.08 -3.63 39.36
C PRO A 138 -0.38 -4.99 39.44
N VAL A 139 0.51 -5.15 40.43
CA VAL A 139 1.01 -6.48 40.80
C VAL A 139 -0.16 -7.21 41.45
N VAL A 140 -1.02 -7.79 40.63
CA VAL A 140 -1.94 -8.80 41.13
C VAL A 140 -1.06 -10.00 41.40
N SER A 141 -0.91 -10.39 42.67
CA SER A 141 -0.36 -11.71 42.97
C SER A 141 -1.16 -12.68 42.13
N ALA A 142 -0.51 -13.38 41.19
CA ALA A 142 -1.17 -14.39 40.40
C ALA A 142 -2.01 -15.25 41.35
N PHE A 143 -3.23 -15.62 40.96
CA PHE A 143 -4.09 -16.43 41.79
C PHE A 143 -3.36 -17.74 42.10
N GLN A 144 -2.81 -17.85 43.32
CA GLN A 144 -2.05 -19.00 43.77
C GLN A 144 -2.83 -19.64 44.91
N VAL A 145 -3.53 -20.72 44.59
CA VAL A 145 -4.26 -21.52 45.57
C VAL A 145 -3.27 -22.04 46.62
N GLY A 146 -3.50 -21.68 47.88
CA GLY A 146 -2.68 -22.10 49.01
C GLY A 146 -1.46 -21.23 49.30
N VAL A 147 -1.18 -20.18 48.53
CA VAL A 147 -0.08 -19.23 48.80
C VAL A 147 -0.63 -17.82 49.07
N SER A 148 -1.26 -17.22 48.06
CA SER A 148 -1.83 -15.87 48.14
C SER A 148 -3.36 -15.87 48.14
N SER A 149 -3.98 -17.02 47.89
CA SER A 149 -5.43 -17.16 47.78
C SER A 149 -5.90 -18.48 48.40
N THR A 150 -6.94 -18.42 49.24
CA THR A 150 -7.52 -19.58 49.92
C THR A 150 -8.97 -19.75 49.51
N VAL A 151 -9.29 -20.90 48.91
CA VAL A 151 -10.64 -21.22 48.46
C VAL A 151 -11.59 -21.25 49.66
N GLY A 152 -12.70 -20.53 49.56
CA GLY A 152 -13.73 -20.41 50.59
C GLY A 152 -13.53 -19.27 51.60
N GLN A 153 -12.38 -18.59 51.60
CA GLN A 153 -12.16 -17.40 52.45
C GLN A 153 -12.14 -16.10 51.64
N ASN A 154 -11.13 -15.97 50.78
CA ASN A 154 -10.86 -14.79 49.97
C ASN A 154 -10.98 -15.09 48.48
N THR A 155 -11.42 -16.30 48.12
CA THR A 155 -11.73 -16.69 46.75
C THR A 155 -12.90 -17.66 46.73
N TYR A 156 -13.89 -17.39 45.90
CA TYR A 156 -14.99 -18.30 45.62
C TYR A 156 -14.87 -18.78 44.17
N VAL A 157 -14.91 -20.11 43.96
CA VAL A 157 -14.96 -20.70 42.62
C VAL A 157 -16.42 -21.01 42.32
N GLY A 158 -17.08 -20.12 41.59
CA GLY A 158 -18.44 -20.33 41.11
C GLY A 158 -18.43 -21.23 39.88
N GLY A 159 -18.88 -22.47 40.02
CA GLY A 159 -19.17 -23.33 38.86
C GLY A 159 -20.36 -22.77 38.09
N GLY A 160 -20.13 -22.21 36.91
CA GLY A 160 -21.20 -22.01 35.94
C GLY A 160 -21.67 -23.36 35.40
N PRO A 161 -22.95 -23.51 34.99
CA PRO A 161 -23.43 -24.75 34.40
C PRO A 161 -22.57 -25.15 33.19
N ALA A 162 -22.43 -26.46 32.97
CA ALA A 162 -21.77 -26.98 31.79
C ALA A 162 -22.47 -26.42 30.54
N HIS A 163 -21.71 -25.71 29.72
CA HIS A 163 -22.11 -25.35 28.36
C HIS A 163 -21.63 -26.43 27.39
#